data_AF-R0KQC3-F1
#
_entry.id   AF-R0KQC3-F1
#
_cell.length_a   1.000
_cell.length_b   1.000
_cell.length_c   1.000
_cell.angle_alpha   90.00
_cell.angle_beta   90.00
_cell.angle_gamma   90.00
#
_symmetry.space_group_name_H-M   'P 1'
#
loop_
_entity.id
_entity.type
_entity.pdbx_description
1 polymer ?
#
loop_
_entity_poly.entity_id
_entity_poly.type
_entity_poly.pdbx_seq_one_letter_code
_entity_poly.pdbx_strand_id
1 'polypeptide(L)'
;MAINTLFSPSVLGLIDGYSTFYDVEARPKHFFSAETSCSGQLVPLAKFVEIMDEQNLWHDIARILAHRLLVMAIREKEFIGVESFIMIRTLILELGSYPEEYREQINVLNFIQRRTNLSRSGILYVLSELRKGEYISVHRGVLKGINKRIPIDF
;
A
#
# COMPACT_ATOMS: atom_id res chain seq x y z
N MET A 1 5.92 5.04 7.53
CA MET A 1 4.97 3.92 7.39
C MET A 1 4.22 4.09 6.07
N ALA A 2 4.20 3.07 5.21
CA ALA A 2 3.44 3.18 3.95
C ALA A 2 1.93 3.17 4.25
N ILE A 3 1.21 4.16 3.72
CA ILE A 3 -0.20 4.39 4.06
C ILE A 3 -1.12 3.67 3.06
N ASN A 4 -0.71 3.59 1.79
CA ASN A 4 -1.48 2.92 0.74
C ASN A 4 -0.56 2.29 -0.31
N THR A 5 -1.04 1.25 -0.98
CA THR A 5 -0.42 0.66 -2.19
C THR A 5 -1.37 0.89 -3.37
N LEU A 6 -0.82 1.30 -4.51
CA LEU A 6 -1.59 1.62 -5.71
C LEU A 6 -1.11 0.74 -6.87
N PHE A 7 -2.04 0.27 -7.70
CA PHE A 7 -1.77 -0.60 -8.85
C PHE A 7 -2.16 0.09 -10.15
N SER A 8 -1.55 -0.34 -11.26
CA SER A 8 -1.98 0.12 -12.58
C SER A 8 -3.39 -0.38 -12.91
N PRO A 9 -4.24 0.44 -13.56
CA PRO A 9 -4.07 1.86 -13.81
C PRO A 9 -4.40 2.70 -12.56
N SER A 10 -3.57 3.70 -12.24
CA SER A 10 -3.82 4.63 -11.13
C SER A 10 -3.35 6.05 -11.45
N VAL A 11 -4.12 7.05 -10.99
CA VAL A 11 -3.74 8.47 -11.06
C VAL A 11 -3.10 8.90 -9.74
N LEU A 12 -1.87 9.40 -9.78
CA LEU A 12 -1.12 9.84 -8.59
C LEU A 12 -1.07 11.37 -8.50
N GLY A 13 -0.69 11.90 -7.34
CA GLY A 13 -0.46 13.35 -7.17
C GLY A 13 -1.71 14.22 -7.04
N LEU A 14 -2.92 13.64 -6.99
CA LEU A 14 -4.17 14.41 -6.90
C LEU A 14 -4.28 15.30 -5.63
N ILE A 15 -3.75 14.82 -4.50
CA ILE A 15 -3.85 15.55 -3.21
C ILE A 15 -2.94 16.79 -3.25
N ASP A 16 -1.67 16.62 -3.62
CA ASP A 16 -0.70 17.71 -3.66
C ASP A 16 -0.97 18.67 -4.84
N GLY A 17 -1.52 18.15 -5.94
CA GLY A 17 -1.92 18.94 -7.11
C GLY A 17 -2.98 19.97 -6.76
N TYR A 18 -3.99 19.59 -5.97
CA TYR A 18 -5.02 20.53 -5.54
C TYR A 18 -4.43 21.65 -4.68
N SER A 19 -3.61 21.34 -3.68
CA SER A 19 -3.03 22.38 -2.82
C SER A 19 -2.12 23.33 -3.60
N THR A 20 -1.32 22.79 -4.51
CA THR A 20 -0.42 23.59 -5.37
C THR A 20 -1.19 24.50 -6.31
N PHE A 21 -2.28 24.03 -6.91
CA PHE A 21 -3.03 24.82 -7.89
C PHE A 21 -3.84 25.95 -7.25
N TYR A 22 -4.45 25.69 -6.08
CA TYR A 22 -5.34 26.64 -5.41
C TYR A 22 -4.67 27.46 -4.30
N ASP A 23 -3.33 27.49 -4.28
CA ASP A 23 -2.52 28.21 -3.28
C ASP A 23 -2.92 27.89 -1.82
N VAL A 24 -3.24 26.61 -1.58
CA VAL A 24 -3.54 26.11 -0.24
C VAL A 24 -2.23 25.63 0.37
N GLU A 25 -1.98 25.99 1.64
CA GLU A 25 -0.78 25.56 2.37
C GLU A 25 -0.55 24.05 2.22
N ALA A 26 0.50 23.70 1.48
CA ALA A 26 0.86 22.31 1.27
C ALA A 26 1.37 21.72 2.58
N ARG A 27 0.81 20.57 2.97
CA ARG A 27 1.32 19.76 4.10
C ARG A 27 1.81 18.41 3.58
N PRO A 28 2.86 18.37 2.74
CA PRO A 28 3.33 17.10 2.19
C PRO A 28 3.97 16.30 3.32
N LYS A 29 3.18 15.38 3.89
CA LYS A 29 3.64 14.41 4.89
C LYS A 29 3.97 13.05 4.27
N HIS A 30 3.81 12.91 2.95
CA HIS A 30 3.86 11.63 2.26
C HIS A 30 4.73 11.72 1.01
N PHE A 31 5.37 10.61 0.67
CA PHE A 31 6.14 10.45 -0.56
C PHE A 31 5.75 9.13 -1.22
N PHE A 32 5.94 9.07 -2.54
CA PHE A 32 5.78 7.83 -3.30
C PHE A 32 7.10 7.05 -3.30
N SER A 33 7.01 5.73 -3.16
CA SER A 33 8.12 4.82 -3.35
C SER A 33 7.67 3.72 -4.29
N ALA A 34 8.47 3.44 -5.32
CA ALA A 34 8.23 2.30 -6.20
C ALA A 34 8.53 1.01 -5.42
N GLU A 35 7.54 0.11 -5.32
CA GLU A 35 7.72 -1.22 -4.73
C GLU A 35 8.14 -2.24 -5.79
N THR A 36 7.74 -2.00 -7.04
CA THR A 36 8.05 -2.82 -8.21
C THR A 36 8.52 -1.93 -9.35
N SER A 37 8.90 -2.50 -10.49
CA SER A 37 9.15 -1.70 -11.69
C SER A 37 7.85 -1.01 -12.13
N CYS A 38 7.87 0.32 -12.24
CA CYS A 38 6.70 1.12 -12.60
C CYS A 38 6.98 1.97 -13.83
N SER A 39 5.95 2.17 -14.66
CA SER A 39 5.94 3.12 -15.77
C SER A 39 4.68 3.97 -15.70
N GLY A 40 4.76 5.23 -16.13
CA GLY A 40 3.62 6.14 -16.13
C GLY A 40 3.82 7.32 -17.06
N GLN A 41 2.78 8.12 -17.18
CA GLN A 41 2.80 9.39 -17.90
C GLN A 41 2.57 10.54 -16.93
N LEU A 42 3.27 11.66 -17.17
CA LEU A 42 3.11 12.88 -16.40
C LEU A 42 2.18 13.84 -17.16
N VAL A 43 1.16 14.34 -16.48
CA VAL A 43 0.32 15.43 -16.98
C VAL A 43 0.65 16.69 -16.17
N PRO A 44 1.07 17.80 -16.80
CA PRO A 44 1.28 19.06 -16.11
C PRO A 44 0.00 19.50 -15.38
N LEU A 45 0.13 19.98 -14.14
CA LEU A 45 -1.01 20.30 -13.28
C LEU A 45 -1.99 21.29 -13.92
N ALA A 46 -1.50 22.34 -14.58
CA ALA A 46 -2.33 23.30 -15.29
C ALA A 46 -3.16 22.61 -16.39
N LYS A 47 -2.54 21.71 -17.17
CA LYS A 47 -3.23 20.97 -18.23
C LYS A 47 -4.21 19.95 -17.66
N PHE A 48 -3.90 19.34 -16.52
CA PHE A 48 -4.81 18.45 -15.81
C PHE A 48 -6.09 19.20 -15.43
N VAL A 49 -5.98 20.36 -14.78
CA VAL A 49 -7.13 21.19 -14.36
C VAL A 49 -7.96 21.62 -15.56
N GLU A 50 -7.32 22.10 -16.63
CA GLU A 50 -7.99 22.46 -17.89
C GLU A 50 -8.84 21.30 -18.43
N ILE A 51 -8.29 20.09 -18.51
CA ILE A 51 -9.02 18.90 -18.97
C ILE A 51 -10.17 18.54 -18.02
N MET A 52 -9.97 18.67 -16.69
CA MET A 52 -11.03 18.34 -15.72
C MET A 52 -12.22 19.29 -15.87
N ASP A 53 -11.97 20.58 -16.11
CA ASP A 53 -13.00 21.59 -16.33
C ASP A 53 -13.73 21.37 -17.67
N GLU A 54 -12.98 21.23 -18.77
CA GLU A 54 -13.54 21.06 -20.12
C GLU A 54 -14.40 19.80 -20.25
N GLN A 55 -14.01 18.73 -19.58
CA GLN A 55 -14.67 17.42 -19.66
C GLN A 55 -15.64 17.17 -18.48
N ASN A 56 -15.80 18.13 -17.57
CA ASN A 56 -16.65 18.03 -16.38
C ASN A 56 -16.36 16.78 -15.50
N LEU A 57 -15.08 16.49 -15.28
CA LEU A 57 -14.61 15.26 -14.61
C LEU A 57 -14.45 15.40 -13.09
N TRP A 58 -14.71 16.58 -12.52
CA TRP A 58 -14.50 16.83 -11.09
C TRP A 58 -15.31 15.92 -10.17
N HIS A 59 -16.48 15.46 -10.62
CA HIS A 59 -17.26 14.48 -9.86
C HIS A 59 -16.54 13.12 -9.76
N ASP A 60 -15.89 12.67 -10.83
CA ASP A 60 -15.09 11.45 -10.82
C ASP A 60 -13.84 11.59 -9.95
N ILE A 61 -13.17 12.74 -10.02
CA ILE A 61 -12.03 13.06 -9.15
C ILE A 61 -12.45 13.06 -7.68
N ALA A 62 -13.57 13.70 -7.34
CA ALA A 62 -14.10 13.71 -5.98
C ALA A 62 -14.38 12.28 -5.47
N ARG A 63 -14.94 11.42 -6.31
CA ARG A 63 -15.19 10.01 -5.98
C ARG A 63 -13.90 9.23 -5.72
N ILE A 64 -12.86 9.44 -6.52
CA ILE A 64 -11.53 8.82 -6.32
C ILE A 64 -10.91 9.30 -5.00
N LEU A 65 -10.96 10.61 -4.73
CA LEU A 65 -10.42 11.19 -3.50
C LEU A 65 -11.17 10.70 -2.25
N ALA A 66 -12.51 10.65 -2.30
CA ALA A 66 -13.35 10.14 -1.21
C ALA A 66 -13.05 8.67 -0.91
N HIS A 67 -12.91 7.83 -1.93
CA HIS A 67 -12.53 6.43 -1.75
C HIS A 67 -11.15 6.31 -1.07
N ARG A 68 -10.16 7.09 -1.51
CA ARG A 68 -8.82 7.09 -0.91
C ARG A 68 -8.84 7.52 0.55
N LEU A 69 -9.58 8.58 0.87
CA LEU A 69 -9.75 9.07 2.24
C LEU A 69 -10.36 7.98 3.14
N LEU A 70 -11.40 7.29 2.66
CA LEU A 70 -12.04 6.21 3.41
C LEU A 70 -11.07 5.06 3.69
N VAL A 71 -10.31 4.62 2.70
CA VAL A 71 -9.29 3.55 2.85
C VAL A 71 -8.21 3.97 3.85
N MET A 72 -7.74 5.22 3.78
CA MET A 72 -6.74 5.74 4.72
C MET A 72 -7.28 5.79 6.16
N ALA A 73 -8.52 6.25 6.35
CA ALA A 73 -9.15 6.35 7.66
C ALA A 73 -9.39 4.97 8.31
N ILE A 74 -9.74 3.95 7.51
CA ILE A 74 -9.89 2.57 8.00
C ILE A 74 -8.53 2.03 8.46
N ARG A 75 -7.48 2.18 7.63
CA ARG A 75 -6.13 1.72 7.95
C ARG A 75 -5.55 2.37 9.20
N GLU A 76 -5.82 3.65 9.44
CA GLU A 76 -5.34 4.33 10.65
C GLU A 76 -5.88 3.67 11.93
N LYS A 77 -7.13 3.17 11.91
CA LYS A 77 -7.71 2.44 13.04
C LYS A 77 -7.12 1.03 13.22
N GLU A 78 -6.75 0.36 12.14
CA GLU A 78 -6.27 -1.02 12.16
C GLU A 78 -4.84 -1.18 12.71
N PHE A 79 -4.07 -0.09 12.84
CA PHE A 79 -2.66 -0.17 13.25
C PHE A 79 -2.38 0.35 14.67
N ILE A 80 -3.37 0.92 15.36
CA ILE A 80 -3.22 1.41 16.73
C ILE A 80 -3.47 0.27 17.72
N GLY A 81 -2.44 -0.12 18.49
CA GLY A 81 -2.57 -1.09 19.59
C GLY A 81 -2.71 -2.56 19.17
N VAL A 82 -2.46 -2.89 17.89
CA VAL A 82 -2.54 -4.26 17.39
C VAL A 82 -1.27 -5.04 17.66
N GLU A 83 -1.42 -6.28 18.13
CA GLU A 83 -0.30 -7.18 18.40
C GLU A 83 0.55 -7.44 17.14
N SER A 84 1.86 -7.61 17.36
CA SER A 84 2.85 -7.75 16.28
C SER A 84 2.50 -8.87 15.29
N PHE A 85 1.95 -9.99 15.78
CA PHE A 85 1.54 -11.12 14.96
C PHE A 85 0.38 -10.75 14.02
N ILE A 86 -0.67 -10.12 14.54
CA ILE A 86 -1.85 -9.71 13.75
C ILE A 86 -1.42 -8.74 12.65
N MET A 87 -0.53 -7.79 12.96
CA MET A 87 0.00 -6.84 11.97
C MET A 87 0.75 -7.55 10.83
N ILE A 88 1.63 -8.50 11.17
CA ILE A 88 2.37 -9.30 10.18
C ILE A 88 1.42 -10.15 9.34
N ARG A 89 0.44 -10.79 9.98
CA ARG A 89 -0.59 -11.60 9.32
C ARG A 89 -1.38 -10.77 8.31
N THR A 90 -1.88 -9.60 8.70
CA THR A 90 -2.64 -8.71 7.81
C THR A 90 -1.81 -8.34 6.58
N LEU A 91 -0.52 -8.02 6.76
CA LEU A 91 0.37 -7.67 5.65
C LEU A 91 0.72 -8.86 4.75
N ILE A 92 0.81 -10.09 5.29
CA ILE A 92 0.97 -11.29 4.47
C ILE A 92 -0.28 -11.57 3.63
N LEU A 93 -1.47 -11.43 4.22
CA LEU A 93 -2.73 -11.59 3.51
C LEU A 93 -2.89 -10.53 2.41
N GLU A 94 -2.53 -9.27 2.71
CA GLU A 94 -2.48 -8.20 1.72
C GLU A 94 -1.52 -8.55 0.58
N LEU A 95 -0.28 -8.93 0.89
CA LEU A 95 0.68 -9.31 -0.15
C LEU A 95 0.22 -10.52 -0.97
N GLY A 96 -0.49 -11.45 -0.34
CA GLY A 96 -1.07 -12.63 -1.00
C GLY A 96 -2.21 -12.30 -1.96
N SER A 97 -2.88 -11.16 -1.82
CA SER A 97 -3.94 -10.72 -2.73
C SER A 97 -3.40 -9.98 -3.95
N TYR A 98 -2.11 -9.60 -3.96
CA TYR A 98 -1.50 -8.91 -5.08
C TYR A 98 -1.37 -9.84 -6.29
N PRO A 99 -1.54 -9.33 -7.52
CA PRO A 99 -1.24 -10.08 -8.73
C PRO A 99 0.17 -10.66 -8.70
N GLU A 100 0.34 -11.88 -9.22
CA GLU A 100 1.60 -12.62 -9.16
C GLU A 100 2.78 -11.84 -9.74
N GLU A 101 2.55 -11.14 -10.87
CA GLU A 101 3.55 -10.29 -11.53
C GLU A 101 4.18 -9.24 -10.60
N TYR A 102 3.41 -8.68 -9.66
CA TYR A 102 3.93 -7.73 -8.68
C TYR A 102 4.53 -8.45 -7.48
N ARG A 103 3.84 -9.47 -6.97
CA ARG A 103 4.25 -10.24 -5.79
C ARG A 103 5.63 -10.86 -5.96
N GLU A 104 5.97 -11.34 -7.17
CA GLU A 104 7.28 -11.92 -7.51
C GLU A 104 8.46 -10.94 -7.33
N GLN A 105 8.20 -9.64 -7.39
CA GLN A 105 9.22 -8.60 -7.26
C GLN A 105 9.39 -8.10 -5.82
N ILE A 106 8.53 -8.55 -4.89
CA ILE A 106 8.45 -8.02 -3.53
C ILE A 106 9.12 -8.99 -2.55
N ASN A 107 10.09 -8.47 -1.80
CA ASN A 107 10.64 -9.18 -0.65
C ASN A 107 9.72 -9.01 0.57
N VAL A 108 9.19 -10.12 1.09
CA VAL A 108 8.19 -10.16 2.17
C VAL A 108 8.68 -9.44 3.43
N LEU A 109 9.95 -9.63 3.80
CA LEU A 109 10.51 -8.98 4.99
C LEU A 109 10.54 -7.46 4.82
N ASN A 110 11.05 -6.99 3.68
CA ASN A 110 11.13 -5.55 3.40
C ASN A 110 9.73 -4.93 3.29
N PHE A 111 8.78 -5.65 2.69
CA PHE A 111 7.39 -5.22 2.57
C PHE A 111 6.77 -4.94 3.94
N ILE A 112 6.93 -5.89 4.88
CA ILE A 112 6.42 -5.77 6.26
C ILE A 112 7.19 -4.69 7.03
N GLN A 113 8.52 -4.67 6.92
CA GLN A 113 9.37 -3.75 7.68
C GLN A 113 9.12 -2.28 7.29
N ARG A 114 8.80 -1.98 6.03
CA ARG A 114 8.45 -0.61 5.59
C ARG A 114 7.07 -0.15 6.06
N ARG A 115 6.19 -1.10 6.39
CA ARG A 115 4.77 -0.89 6.75
C ARG A 115 4.50 -0.99 8.24
N THR A 116 5.51 -1.31 9.04
CA THR A 116 5.39 -1.49 10.49
C THR A 116 6.57 -0.86 11.21
N ASN A 117 6.46 -0.65 12.52
CA ASN A 117 7.61 -0.27 13.38
C ASN A 117 8.25 -1.49 14.06
N LEU A 118 7.97 -2.70 13.56
CA LEU A 118 8.45 -3.94 14.16
C LEU A 118 9.94 -4.15 13.89
N SER A 119 10.61 -4.80 14.84
CA SER A 119 12.00 -5.19 14.67
C SER A 119 12.12 -6.27 13.58
N ARG A 120 13.24 -6.22 12.84
CA ARG A 120 13.53 -7.22 11.80
C ARG A 120 13.54 -8.65 12.37
N SER A 121 14.07 -8.83 13.58
CA SER A 121 14.09 -10.12 14.27
C SER A 121 12.68 -10.60 14.63
N GLY A 122 11.80 -9.72 15.10
CA GLY A 122 10.40 -10.07 15.38
C GLY A 122 9.65 -10.51 14.13
N ILE A 123 9.82 -9.80 13.02
CA ILE A 123 9.21 -10.18 11.74
C ILE A 123 9.73 -11.55 11.26
N LEU A 124 11.05 -11.76 11.30
CA LEU A 124 11.67 -13.02 10.88
C LEU A 124 11.24 -14.21 11.75
N TYR A 125 11.04 -13.99 13.05
CA TYR A 125 10.51 -15.00 13.96
C TYR A 125 9.13 -15.47 13.50
N VAL A 126 8.18 -14.55 13.31
CA VAL A 126 6.82 -14.90 12.85
C VAL A 126 6.84 -15.57 11.47
N LEU A 127 7.62 -15.04 10.52
CA LEU A 127 7.78 -15.66 9.20
C LEU A 127 8.39 -17.08 9.27
N SER A 128 9.27 -17.34 10.25
CA SER A 128 9.81 -18.67 10.50
C SER A 128 8.73 -19.62 11.02
N GLU A 129 7.96 -19.22 12.03
CA GLU A 129 6.90 -20.05 12.61
C GLU A 129 5.80 -20.36 11.59
N LEU A 130 5.38 -19.38 10.79
CA LEU A 130 4.40 -19.60 9.71
C LEU A 130 4.91 -20.55 8.62
N ARG A 131 6.21 -20.54 8.32
CA ARG A 131 6.82 -21.51 7.38
C ARG A 131 6.89 -22.90 7.98
N LYS A 132 7.28 -23.04 9.25
CA LYS A 132 7.34 -24.33 9.96
C LYS A 132 5.96 -24.99 10.04
N GLY A 133 4.91 -24.21 10.31
CA GLY A 133 3.52 -24.67 10.27
C GLY A 133 2.95 -24.86 8.86
N GLU A 134 3.75 -24.63 7.82
CA GLU A 134 3.38 -24.70 6.41
C GLU A 134 2.22 -23.79 6.01
N TYR A 135 1.94 -22.73 6.77
CA TYR A 135 0.90 -21.76 6.45
C TYR A 135 1.23 -20.95 5.21
N ILE A 136 2.52 -20.65 5.01
CA ILE A 136 3.03 -19.88 3.89
C ILE A 136 4.21 -20.57 3.21
N SER A 137 4.32 -20.34 1.91
CA SER A 137 5.47 -20.74 1.11
C SER A 137 6.26 -19.48 0.75
N VAL A 138 7.52 -19.39 1.21
CA VAL A 138 8.42 -18.27 0.88
C VAL A 138 9.69 -18.82 0.26
N HIS A 139 10.03 -18.35 -0.94
CA HIS A 139 11.24 -18.75 -1.65
C HIS A 139 12.09 -17.53 -2.00
N ARG A 140 13.37 -17.54 -1.61
CA ARG A 140 14.31 -16.41 -1.82
C ARG A 140 13.74 -15.05 -1.35
N GLY A 141 12.95 -15.08 -0.27
CA GLY A 141 12.33 -13.89 0.32
C GLY A 141 11.04 -13.42 -0.35
N VAL A 142 10.53 -14.13 -1.37
CA VAL A 142 9.27 -13.85 -2.08
C VAL A 142 8.15 -14.76 -1.57
N LEU A 143 6.95 -14.22 -1.33
CA LEU A 143 5.77 -15.00 -0.95
C LEU A 143 5.25 -15.75 -2.18
N LYS A 144 5.38 -17.07 -2.20
CA LYS A 144 4.92 -17.95 -3.28
C LYS A 144 3.48 -18.40 -3.12
N GLY A 145 3.00 -18.52 -1.88
CA GLY A 145 1.62 -18.87 -1.63
C GLY A 145 1.26 -18.86 -0.15
N ILE A 146 -0.04 -18.84 0.11
CA ILE A 146 -0.65 -19.04 1.41
C ILE A 146 -1.35 -20.39 1.33
N ASN A 147 -0.79 -21.41 1.96
CA ASN A 147 -1.21 -22.80 1.77
C ASN A 147 -2.36 -23.18 2.71
N LYS A 148 -2.48 -22.49 3.86
CA LYS A 148 -3.48 -22.77 4.90
C LYS A 148 -3.99 -21.44 5.49
N ARG A 149 -5.17 -21.49 6.12
CA ARG A 149 -5.70 -20.34 6.87
C ARG A 149 -4.74 -19.98 8.01
N ILE A 150 -4.19 -18.77 7.98
CA ILE A 150 -3.32 -18.26 9.06
C ILE A 150 -4.17 -18.04 10.32
N PRO A 151 -3.74 -18.57 11.49
CA PRO A 151 -4.44 -18.40 12.78
C PRO A 151 -4.68 -16.92 13.09
N ILE A 152 -5.70 -16.63 13.89
CA ILE A 152 -5.97 -15.25 14.33
C ILE A 152 -4.98 -14.86 15.43
N ASP A 153 -4.63 -15.82 16.28
CA ASP A 153 -3.68 -15.67 17.39
C ASP A 153 -2.66 -16.83 17.34
N PHE A 154 -1.43 -16.58 17.81
CA PHE A 154 -0.31 -17.52 17.78
C PHE A 154 0.37 -17.61 19.14
#